data_AF-A0A924M9L4-F1
#
_entry.id   AF-A0A924M9L4-F1
#
_cell.length_a   1.000
_cell.length_b   1.000
_cell.length_c   1.000
_cell.angle_alpha   90.00
_cell.angle_beta   90.00
_cell.angle_gamma   90.00
#
_symmetry.space_group_name_H-M   'P 1'
#
loop_
_entity.id
_entity.type
_entity.pdbx_description
1 polymer ?
#
loop_
_entity_poly.entity_id
_entity_poly.type
_entity_poly.pdbx_seq_one_letter_code
_entity_poly.pdbx_strand_id
1 'polypeptide(L)'
;MTIEIVSGSPRATSITVRIAKYLQQYIQQHYKENTIGVIDVREWKLGFLETVFNSVENTPDQYKPLTQRMFAADAFIIVTPEYNGSYTSEIKNLFDHFPKQSRKAFGICTASTGVLGGARCTQPLLLLVPALFGIASPSLLIVPNIDKKFNANNELTDPSFEKQIHQFVTEFLWLGNNLMLK
;
A
#
# COMPACT_ATOMS: atom_id res chain seq x y z
N MET A 1 -9.18 -10.22 -8.12
CA MET A 1 -8.89 -10.22 -6.67
C MET A 1 -9.26 -8.87 -6.07
N THR A 2 -9.55 -8.82 -4.78
CA THR A 2 -9.78 -7.59 -4.01
C THR A 2 -8.45 -7.08 -3.47
N ILE A 3 -8.05 -5.88 -3.89
CA ILE A 3 -6.75 -5.30 -3.58
C ILE A 3 -6.97 -4.01 -2.80
N GLU A 4 -6.17 -3.80 -1.75
CA GLU A 4 -6.15 -2.54 -1.01
C GLU A 4 -4.77 -1.89 -1.09
N ILE A 5 -4.72 -0.65 -1.61
CA ILE A 5 -3.51 0.19 -1.55
C ILE A 5 -3.54 0.94 -0.22
N VAL A 6 -2.56 0.69 0.64
CA VAL A 6 -2.39 1.43 1.89
C VAL A 6 -1.52 2.67 1.62
N SER A 7 -2.13 3.86 1.63
CA SER A 7 -1.40 5.13 1.55
C SER A 7 -0.94 5.57 2.93
N GLY A 8 0.36 5.45 3.20
CA GLY A 8 0.94 5.47 4.53
C GLY A 8 1.37 6.82 5.08
N SER A 9 1.23 7.94 4.38
CA SER A 9 1.64 9.23 4.94
C SER A 9 0.52 9.88 5.75
N PRO A 10 0.73 10.21 7.04
CA PRO A 10 -0.26 10.91 7.87
C PRO A 10 -0.40 12.41 7.53
N ARG A 11 0.51 12.98 6.74
CA ARG A 11 0.55 14.43 6.49
C ARG A 11 -0.66 14.83 5.65
N ALA A 12 -1.38 15.87 6.08
CA ALA A 12 -2.45 16.48 5.29
C ALA A 12 -1.97 16.88 3.88
N THR A 13 -0.73 17.37 3.78
CA THR A 13 -0.07 17.76 2.53
C THR A 13 0.71 16.62 1.85
N SER A 14 0.42 15.36 2.19
CA SER A 14 1.09 14.21 1.60
C SER A 14 1.00 14.24 0.07
N ILE A 15 2.16 14.23 -0.58
CA ILE A 15 2.29 14.03 -2.03
C ILE A 15 2.46 12.55 -2.38
N THR A 16 2.76 11.67 -1.42
CA THR A 16 2.88 10.22 -1.69
C THR A 16 1.54 9.56 -1.98
N VAL A 17 0.43 10.21 -1.61
CA VAL A 17 -0.91 9.75 -2.02
C VAL A 17 -1.08 9.76 -3.55
N ARG A 18 -0.33 10.60 -4.27
CA ARG A 18 -0.44 10.72 -5.73
C ARG A 18 -0.15 9.42 -6.44
N ILE A 19 0.95 8.74 -6.10
CA ILE A 19 1.26 7.41 -6.67
C ILE A 19 0.24 6.36 -6.21
N ALA A 20 -0.29 6.42 -4.98
CA ALA A 20 -1.33 5.49 -4.54
C ALA A 20 -2.61 5.62 -5.39
N LYS A 21 -3.06 6.86 -5.63
CA LYS A 21 -4.24 7.13 -6.48
C LYS A 21 -3.97 6.84 -7.95
N TYR A 22 -2.76 7.10 -8.44
CA TYR A 22 -2.36 6.70 -9.79
C TYR A 22 -2.40 5.18 -9.97
N LEU A 23 -1.82 4.41 -9.04
CA LEU A 23 -1.84 2.95 -9.09
C LEU A 23 -3.27 2.41 -9.06
N GLN A 24 -4.16 3.02 -8.28
CA GLN A 24 -5.59 2.69 -8.29
C GLN A 24 -6.18 2.87 -9.70
N GLN A 25 -6.01 4.05 -10.30
CA GLN A 25 -6.53 4.36 -11.63
C GLN A 25 -5.94 3.43 -12.70
N TYR A 26 -4.63 3.21 -12.66
CA TYR A 26 -3.90 2.34 -13.58
C TYR A 26 -4.44 0.90 -13.52
N ILE A 27 -4.57 0.33 -12.32
CA ILE A 27 -5.09 -1.03 -12.15
C ILE A 27 -6.55 -1.11 -12.61
N GLN A 28 -7.39 -0.12 -12.29
CA GLN A 28 -8.80 -0.08 -12.75
C GLN A 28 -8.92 -0.03 -14.27
N GLN A 29 -8.02 0.69 -14.95
CA GLN A 29 -8.07 0.85 -16.40
C GLN A 29 -7.55 -0.40 -17.13
N HIS A 30 -6.47 -1.00 -16.65
CA HIS A 30 -5.74 -2.06 -17.35
C HIS A 30 -6.10 -3.49 -16.90
N TYR A 31 -6.60 -3.67 -15.66
CA TYR A 31 -6.87 -4.98 -15.05
C TYR A 31 -8.25 -5.00 -14.38
N LYS A 32 -9.29 -4.83 -15.21
CA LYS A 32 -10.69 -4.58 -14.82
C LYS A 32 -11.35 -5.70 -14.01
N GLU A 33 -10.78 -6.90 -14.02
CA GLU A 33 -11.21 -8.04 -13.22
C GLU A 33 -10.89 -7.89 -11.73
N ASN A 34 -10.10 -6.89 -11.35
CA ASN A 34 -9.71 -6.63 -9.97
C ASN A 34 -10.56 -5.52 -9.35
N THR A 35 -10.96 -5.73 -8.10
CA THR A 35 -11.53 -4.67 -7.26
C THR A 35 -10.39 -4.01 -6.50
N ILE A 36 -10.26 -2.69 -6.57
CA ILE A 36 -9.12 -1.96 -6.01
C ILE A 36 -9.57 -0.73 -5.24
N GLY A 37 -9.20 -0.71 -3.96
CA GLY A 37 -9.41 0.40 -3.04
C GLY A 37 -8.12 1.10 -2.63
N VAL A 38 -8.28 2.28 -2.02
CA VAL A 38 -7.18 2.98 -1.33
C VAL A 38 -7.58 3.18 0.13
N ILE A 39 -6.83 2.60 1.06
CA ILE A 39 -6.92 2.88 2.49
C ILE A 39 -5.92 3.99 2.78
N ASP A 40 -6.41 5.20 2.96
CA ASP A 40 -5.57 6.34 3.32
C ASP A 40 -5.50 6.46 4.84
N VAL A 41 -4.31 6.34 5.43
CA VAL A 41 -4.15 6.40 6.89
C VAL A 41 -4.65 7.71 7.50
N ARG A 42 -4.82 8.77 6.69
CA ARG A 42 -5.37 10.07 7.14
C ARG A 42 -6.87 10.00 7.41
N GLU A 43 -7.58 9.09 6.77
CA GLU A 43 -9.01 8.85 6.98
C GLU A 43 -9.27 8.02 8.25
N TRP A 44 -8.27 7.27 8.71
CA TRP A 44 -8.38 6.32 9.81
C TRP A 44 -7.46 6.70 10.96
N LYS A 45 -7.97 7.53 11.87
CA LYS A 45 -7.23 7.99 13.06
C LYS A 45 -7.14 6.90 14.13
N LEU A 46 -6.46 5.80 13.82
CA LEU A 46 -6.19 4.73 14.77
C LEU A 46 -5.40 5.27 15.97
N GLY A 47 -5.89 4.99 17.17
CA GLY A 47 -5.19 5.30 18.42
C GLY A 47 -3.96 4.41 18.61
N PHE A 48 -3.44 4.39 19.84
CA PHE A 48 -2.47 3.37 20.21
C PHE A 48 -3.13 1.99 20.22
N LEU A 49 -2.35 0.99 19.82
CA LEU A 49 -2.82 -0.39 19.85
C LEU A 49 -3.03 -0.84 21.30
N GLU A 50 -4.29 -0.94 21.70
CA GLU A 50 -4.69 -1.61 22.94
C GLU A 50 -5.30 -2.99 22.67
N THR A 51 -5.95 -3.18 21.52
CA THR A 51 -6.59 -4.44 21.14
C THR A 51 -6.62 -4.61 19.62
N VAL A 52 -6.43 -5.84 19.17
CA VAL A 52 -6.51 -6.23 17.75
C VAL A 52 -7.98 -6.39 17.34
N PHE A 53 -8.35 -5.83 16.19
CA PHE A 53 -9.67 -5.97 15.59
C PHE A 53 -9.81 -7.35 14.92
N ASN A 54 -10.25 -8.34 15.70
CA ASN A 54 -10.37 -9.74 15.26
C ASN A 54 -11.67 -10.06 14.48
N SER A 55 -12.69 -9.20 14.58
CA SER A 55 -13.93 -9.33 13.81
C SER A 55 -14.58 -7.97 13.57
N VAL A 56 -15.43 -7.87 12.54
CA VAL A 56 -16.16 -6.63 12.25
C VAL A 56 -17.15 -6.31 13.38
N GLU A 57 -17.78 -7.34 13.95
CA GLU A 57 -18.78 -7.23 15.02
C GLU A 57 -18.18 -6.62 16.28
N ASN A 58 -16.96 -7.02 16.63
CA ASN A 58 -16.25 -6.58 17.84
C ASN A 58 -15.34 -5.36 17.60
N THR A 59 -15.35 -4.78 16.40
CA THR A 59 -14.62 -3.54 16.11
C THR A 59 -15.47 -2.33 16.54
N PRO A 60 -14.88 -1.26 17.13
CA PRO A 60 -15.59 0.00 17.35
C PRO A 60 -16.26 0.52 16.08
N ASP A 61 -17.48 1.06 16.19
CA ASP A 61 -18.32 1.39 15.02
C ASP A 61 -17.60 2.25 13.97
N GLN A 62 -16.82 3.23 14.40
CA GLN A 62 -16.04 4.11 13.52
C GLN A 62 -15.00 3.38 12.65
N TYR A 63 -14.52 2.21 13.07
CA TYR A 63 -13.52 1.41 12.36
C TYR A 63 -14.10 0.19 11.65
N LYS A 64 -15.41 -0.11 11.82
CA LYS A 64 -16.06 -1.24 11.12
C LYS A 64 -15.87 -1.22 9.60
N PRO A 65 -15.99 -0.06 8.90
CA PRO A 65 -15.75 -0.04 7.46
C PRO A 65 -14.29 -0.36 7.09
N LEU A 66 -13.32 0.07 7.90
CA LEU A 66 -11.91 -0.29 7.71
C LEU A 66 -11.69 -1.80 7.92
N THR A 67 -12.24 -2.36 8.99
CA THR A 67 -12.12 -3.81 9.28
C THR A 67 -12.70 -4.65 8.16
N GLN A 68 -13.86 -4.26 7.61
CA GLN A 68 -14.45 -4.94 6.46
C GLN A 68 -13.49 -4.98 5.27
N ARG A 69 -12.84 -3.87 4.95
CA ARG A 69 -11.87 -3.77 3.84
C ARG A 69 -10.62 -4.61 4.09
N MET A 70 -10.05 -4.53 5.30
CA MET A 70 -8.86 -5.31 5.67
C MET A 70 -9.11 -6.82 5.61
N PHE A 71 -10.32 -7.26 5.97
CA PHE A 71 -10.71 -8.67 5.93
C PHE A 71 -11.05 -9.15 4.52
N ALA A 72 -11.70 -8.31 3.71
CA ALA A 72 -12.07 -8.63 2.33
C ALA A 72 -10.89 -8.59 1.35
N ALA A 73 -9.80 -7.88 1.68
CA ALA A 73 -8.64 -7.77 0.81
C ALA A 73 -7.91 -9.11 0.63
N ASP A 74 -7.68 -9.52 -0.61
CA ASP A 74 -6.85 -10.68 -0.98
C ASP A 74 -5.36 -10.32 -1.04
N ALA A 75 -5.05 -9.04 -1.31
CA ALA A 75 -3.69 -8.54 -1.43
C ALA A 75 -3.60 -7.06 -1.07
N PHE A 76 -2.38 -6.62 -0.74
CA PHE A 76 -2.10 -5.24 -0.37
C PHE A 76 -0.98 -4.65 -1.22
N ILE A 77 -1.06 -3.35 -1.48
CA ILE A 77 0.09 -2.56 -1.93
C ILE A 77 0.39 -1.51 -0.85
N ILE A 78 1.58 -1.55 -0.25
CA ILE A 78 2.01 -0.55 0.72
C ILE A 78 2.66 0.60 -0.03
N VAL A 79 2.11 1.81 0.11
CA VAL A 79 2.67 3.05 -0.45
C VAL A 79 3.08 3.95 0.70
N THR A 80 4.38 4.21 0.88
CA THR A 80 4.87 5.01 2.02
C THR A 80 5.96 6.01 1.63
N PRO A 81 6.02 7.20 2.27
CA PRO A 81 7.24 7.98 2.33
C PRO A 81 8.29 7.31 3.23
N GLU A 82 9.48 7.90 3.26
CA GLU A 82 10.54 7.57 4.21
C GLU A 82 10.57 8.54 5.39
N TYR A 83 10.31 8.03 6.59
CA TYR A 83 10.50 8.75 7.86
C TYR A 83 11.67 8.13 8.61
N ASN A 84 12.73 8.93 8.80
CA ASN A 84 13.93 8.54 9.56
C ASN A 84 14.55 7.19 9.12
N GLY A 85 14.53 6.91 7.81
CA GLY A 85 15.10 5.69 7.25
C GLY A 85 14.18 4.46 7.29
N SER A 86 12.91 4.62 7.65
CA SER A 86 11.91 3.55 7.65
C SER A 86 10.58 3.99 7.04
N TYR A 87 9.65 3.04 6.89
CA TYR A 87 8.24 3.32 6.63
C TYR A 87 7.61 4.08 7.81
N THR A 88 6.46 4.72 7.58
CA THR A 88 5.83 5.57 8.59
C THR A 88 5.27 4.77 9.78
N SER A 89 5.13 5.43 10.93
CA SER A 89 4.47 4.86 12.11
C SER A 89 3.07 4.36 11.81
N GLU A 90 2.35 5.04 10.90
CA GLU A 90 0.97 4.74 10.56
C GLU A 90 0.82 3.45 9.76
N ILE A 91 1.80 3.08 8.93
CA ILE A 91 1.82 1.75 8.30
C ILE A 91 1.91 0.67 9.39
N LYS A 92 2.82 0.83 10.37
CA LYS A 92 2.93 -0.13 11.48
C LYS A 92 1.63 -0.18 12.27
N ASN A 93 1.12 0.99 12.64
CA ASN A 93 -0.07 1.12 13.46
C ASN A 93 -1.28 0.46 12.80
N LEU A 94 -1.48 0.69 11.49
CA LEU A 94 -2.56 0.06 10.74
C LEU A 94 -2.45 -1.46 10.78
N PHE A 95 -1.33 -2.05 10.34
CA PHE A 95 -1.22 -3.50 10.25
C PHE A 95 -1.20 -4.20 11.62
N ASP A 96 -0.74 -3.52 12.67
CA ASP A 96 -0.76 -4.06 14.04
C ASP A 96 -2.17 -4.11 14.66
N HIS A 97 -3.11 -3.30 14.19
CA HIS A 97 -4.52 -3.36 14.61
C HIS A 97 -5.30 -4.53 14.02
N PHE A 98 -4.71 -5.29 13.09
CA PHE A 98 -5.38 -6.42 12.44
C PHE A 98 -4.62 -7.73 12.63
N PRO A 99 -5.31 -8.88 12.54
CA PRO A 99 -4.66 -10.18 12.47
C PRO A 99 -3.63 -10.26 11.35
N LYS A 100 -2.78 -11.29 11.42
CA LYS A 100 -1.79 -11.58 10.38
C LYS A 100 -2.46 -11.72 9.02
N GLN A 101 -1.87 -11.08 8.02
CA GLN A 101 -2.33 -11.08 6.63
C GLN A 101 -1.77 -12.31 5.90
N SER A 102 -2.06 -13.49 6.47
CA SER A 102 -1.43 -14.75 6.11
C SER A 102 -1.66 -15.13 4.65
N ARG A 103 -0.57 -15.46 3.95
CA ARG A 103 -0.52 -15.88 2.54
C ARG A 103 -1.04 -14.83 1.54
N LYS A 104 -1.25 -13.59 1.95
CA LYS A 104 -1.64 -12.50 1.04
C LYS A 104 -0.41 -11.94 0.31
N ALA A 105 -0.60 -11.51 -0.94
CA ALA A 105 0.45 -10.82 -1.69
C ALA A 105 0.63 -9.38 -1.21
N PHE A 106 1.89 -8.92 -1.18
CA PHE A 106 2.25 -7.55 -0.83
C PHE A 106 3.12 -6.90 -1.91
N GLY A 107 2.62 -5.83 -2.53
CA GLY A 107 3.42 -4.91 -3.31
C GLY A 107 4.05 -3.85 -2.40
N ILE A 108 5.31 -3.49 -2.63
CA ILE A 108 6.00 -2.43 -1.89
C ILE A 108 6.32 -1.27 -2.82
N CYS A 109 5.76 -0.11 -2.50
CA CYS A 109 5.98 1.15 -3.19
C CYS A 109 6.48 2.22 -2.21
N THR A 110 7.64 2.81 -2.50
CA THR A 110 8.19 3.92 -1.71
C THR A 110 8.25 5.18 -2.54
N ALA A 111 8.03 6.34 -1.94
CA ALA A 111 8.09 7.60 -2.67
C ALA A 111 8.70 8.73 -1.85
N SER A 112 9.49 9.58 -2.49
CA SER A 112 10.08 10.76 -1.86
C SER A 112 10.30 11.88 -2.87
N THR A 113 10.38 13.13 -2.41
CA THR A 113 10.90 14.25 -3.20
C THR A 113 12.40 14.11 -3.45
N GLY A 114 13.10 13.33 -2.62
CA GLY A 114 14.52 13.06 -2.79
C GLY A 114 14.81 12.06 -3.91
N VAL A 115 16.03 12.13 -4.44
CA VAL A 115 16.52 11.29 -5.55
C VAL A 115 16.59 9.81 -5.24
N LEU A 116 16.58 9.42 -3.95
CA LEU A 116 16.60 8.02 -3.52
C LEU A 116 15.20 7.40 -3.39
N GLY A 117 14.12 8.18 -3.56
CA GLY A 117 12.74 7.64 -3.60
C GLY A 117 12.28 6.89 -2.35
N GLY A 118 12.94 7.12 -1.20
CA GLY A 118 12.63 6.42 0.05
C GLY A 118 13.13 4.98 0.10
N ALA A 119 14.13 4.62 -0.72
CA ALA A 119 14.60 3.24 -0.88
C ALA A 119 15.00 2.55 0.43
N ARG A 120 15.42 3.28 1.48
CA ARG A 120 15.79 2.63 2.75
C ARG A 120 14.59 1.96 3.42
N CYS A 121 13.37 2.43 3.14
CA CYS A 121 12.13 1.85 3.68
C CYS A 121 11.83 0.46 3.17
N THR A 122 12.36 0.07 2.01
CA THR A 122 12.06 -1.24 1.44
C THR A 122 12.57 -2.36 2.34
N GLN A 123 13.72 -2.17 2.99
CA GLN A 123 14.32 -3.17 3.87
C GLN A 123 13.46 -3.48 5.11
N PRO A 124 13.04 -2.50 5.92
CA PRO A 124 12.13 -2.78 7.03
C PRO A 124 10.74 -3.25 6.55
N LEU A 125 10.27 -2.86 5.36
CA LEU A 125 9.03 -3.42 4.78
C LEU A 125 9.18 -4.91 4.40
N LEU A 126 10.33 -5.29 3.85
CA LEU A 126 10.66 -6.70 3.55
C LEU A 126 10.83 -7.55 4.81
N LEU A 127 11.05 -6.95 5.97
CA LEU A 127 10.96 -7.62 7.27
C LEU A 127 9.51 -7.67 7.79
N LEU A 128 8.75 -6.57 7.61
CA LEU A 128 7.36 -6.48 8.05
C LEU A 128 6.47 -7.50 7.33
N VAL A 129 6.56 -7.61 6.00
CA VAL A 129 5.67 -8.46 5.20
C VAL A 129 5.70 -9.93 5.66
N PRO A 130 6.87 -10.61 5.78
CA PRO A 130 6.94 -11.95 6.35
C PRO A 130 6.49 -12.02 7.81
N ALA A 131 6.74 -10.99 8.62
CA ALA A 131 6.25 -10.93 10.00
C ALA A 131 4.70 -10.83 10.08
N LEU A 132 4.05 -10.35 9.02
CA LEU A 132 2.59 -10.40 8.83
C LEU A 132 2.11 -11.71 8.20
N PHE A 133 3.02 -12.66 7.93
CA PHE A 133 2.81 -13.91 7.20
C PHE A 133 2.38 -13.68 5.74
N GLY A 134 2.63 -12.48 5.21
CA GLY A 134 2.43 -12.14 3.81
C GLY A 134 3.61 -12.54 2.93
N ILE A 135 3.43 -12.41 1.62
CA ILE A 135 4.44 -12.74 0.61
C ILE A 135 4.72 -11.49 -0.23
N ALA A 136 5.95 -11.00 -0.18
CA ALA A 136 6.34 -9.80 -0.93
C ALA A 136 6.51 -10.12 -2.42
N SER A 137 5.95 -9.28 -3.29
CA SER A 137 6.23 -9.29 -4.72
C SER A 137 7.72 -8.99 -4.95
N PRO A 138 8.39 -9.70 -5.88
CA PRO A 138 9.83 -9.51 -6.13
C PRO A 138 10.15 -8.14 -6.76
N SER A 139 9.15 -7.47 -7.36
CA SER A 139 9.32 -6.13 -7.94
C SER A 139 8.94 -5.06 -6.93
N LEU A 140 9.90 -4.20 -6.58
CA LEU A 140 9.70 -3.03 -5.72
C LEU A 140 9.52 -1.78 -6.59
N LEU A 141 8.59 -0.91 -6.25
CA LEU A 141 8.41 0.38 -6.92
C LEU A 141 9.01 1.51 -6.08
N ILE A 142 10.18 1.99 -6.45
CA ILE A 142 10.85 3.12 -5.80
C ILE A 142 10.63 4.38 -6.65
N VAL A 143 9.97 5.40 -6.08
CA VAL A 143 9.56 6.62 -6.78
C VAL A 143 10.38 7.83 -6.30
N PRO A 144 11.51 8.16 -6.96
CA PRO A 144 12.28 9.36 -6.66
C PRO A 144 11.69 10.60 -7.31
N ASN A 145 11.89 11.76 -6.68
CA ASN A 145 11.37 13.05 -7.14
C ASN A 145 9.86 13.00 -7.46
N ILE A 146 9.05 12.43 -6.55
CA ILE A 146 7.62 12.19 -6.79
C ILE A 146 6.85 13.47 -7.19
N ASP A 147 7.25 14.62 -6.64
CA ASP A 147 6.70 15.94 -6.96
C ASP A 147 6.87 16.33 -8.44
N LYS A 148 7.87 15.76 -9.13
CA LYS A 148 8.14 15.99 -10.56
C LYS A 148 7.56 14.89 -11.46
N LYS A 149 7.22 13.73 -10.88
CA LYS A 149 6.66 12.59 -11.61
C LYS A 149 5.14 12.54 -11.60
N PHE A 150 4.50 13.08 -10.56
CA PHE A 150 3.06 13.07 -10.42
C PHE A 150 2.51 14.44 -10.05
N ASN A 151 1.52 14.91 -10.81
CA ASN A 151 0.89 16.20 -10.57
C ASN A 151 -0.16 16.14 -9.43
N ALA A 152 -0.78 17.29 -9.14
CA ALA A 152 -1.79 17.40 -8.09
C ALA A 152 -3.09 16.62 -8.38
N ASN A 153 -3.35 16.28 -9.65
CA ASN A 153 -4.48 15.45 -10.07
C ASN A 153 -4.17 13.94 -9.97
N ASN A 154 -2.98 13.59 -9.46
CA ASN A 154 -2.46 12.22 -9.35
C ASN A 154 -2.11 11.59 -10.71
N GLU A 155 -1.86 12.40 -11.73
CA GLU A 155 -1.51 11.92 -13.08
C GLU A 155 0.01 11.83 -13.23
N LEU A 156 0.48 10.83 -13.96
CA LEU A 156 1.89 10.67 -14.31
C LEU A 156 2.29 11.76 -15.32
N THR A 157 3.27 12.59 -14.97
CA THR A 157 3.82 13.66 -15.82
C THR A 157 5.15 13.29 -16.46
N ASP A 158 5.76 12.20 -16.02
CA ASP A 158 7.02 11.67 -16.56
C ASP A 158 6.77 10.30 -17.21
N PRO A 159 6.49 10.24 -18.53
CA PRO A 159 6.19 8.99 -19.23
C PRO A 159 7.33 7.96 -19.17
N SER A 160 8.57 8.41 -18.94
CA SER A 160 9.71 7.49 -18.83
C SER A 160 9.59 6.54 -17.62
N PHE A 161 8.73 6.90 -16.65
CA PHE A 161 8.48 6.12 -15.45
C PHE A 161 7.39 5.04 -15.61
N GLU A 162 6.66 5.04 -16.73
CA GLU A 162 5.56 4.11 -16.98
C GLU A 162 6.02 2.65 -17.00
N LYS A 163 7.20 2.38 -17.56
CA LYS A 163 7.77 1.02 -17.63
C LYS A 163 7.94 0.40 -16.25
N GLN A 164 8.44 1.17 -15.27
CA GLN A 164 8.66 0.69 -13.91
C GLN A 164 7.32 0.42 -13.21
N ILE A 165 6.31 1.26 -13.44
CA ILE A 165 4.97 1.04 -12.91
C ILE A 165 4.36 -0.23 -13.51
N HIS A 166 4.42 -0.39 -14.83
CA HIS A 166 3.91 -1.56 -15.52
C HIS A 166 4.55 -2.86 -15.00
N GLN A 167 5.88 -2.87 -14.86
CA GLN A 167 6.59 -4.03 -14.33
C GLN A 167 6.16 -4.33 -12.88
N PHE A 168 6.10 -3.31 -12.02
CA PHE A 168 5.65 -3.48 -10.64
C PHE A 168 4.25 -4.08 -10.54
N VAL A 169 3.29 -3.50 -11.27
CA VAL A 169 1.89 -3.96 -11.26
C VAL A 169 1.78 -5.38 -11.82
N THR A 170 2.49 -5.69 -12.91
CA THR A 170 2.45 -7.02 -13.55
C THR A 170 2.97 -8.11 -12.61
N GLU A 171 4.13 -7.90 -11.97
CA GLU A 171 4.71 -8.86 -11.02
C GLU A 171 3.87 -9.02 -9.75
N PHE A 172 3.28 -7.92 -9.26
CA PHE A 172 2.37 -7.97 -8.11
C PHE A 172 1.10 -8.77 -8.42
N LEU A 173 0.45 -8.51 -9.56
CA LEU A 173 -0.76 -9.21 -9.96
C LEU A 173 -0.49 -10.67 -10.30
N TRP A 174 0.62 -10.99 -10.96
CA TRP A 174 1.05 -12.38 -11.17
C TRP A 174 1.14 -13.13 -9.84
N LEU A 175 1.83 -12.58 -8.84
CA LEU A 175 1.94 -13.21 -7.52
C LEU A 175 0.57 -13.36 -6.87
N GLY A 176 -0.23 -12.29 -6.82
CA GLY A 176 -1.55 -12.31 -6.21
C GLY A 176 -2.48 -13.36 -6.81
N ASN A 177 -2.52 -13.47 -8.14
CA ASN A 177 -3.33 -14.47 -8.82
C ASN A 177 -2.87 -15.90 -8.50
N ASN A 178 -1.56 -16.17 -8.45
CA ASN A 178 -1.05 -17.50 -8.14
C ASN A 178 -1.28 -17.94 -6.69
N LEU A 179 -1.32 -17.00 -5.73
CA LEU A 179 -1.64 -17.33 -4.35
C LEU A 179 -3.13 -17.62 -4.11
N MET A 180 -4.00 -17.14 -5.00
CA MET A 180 -5.45 -17.35 -4.94
C MET A 180 -5.90 -18.66 -5.59
N LEU A 181 -5.10 -19.21 -6.50
CA LEU A 181 -5.33 -20.53 -7.10
C LEU A 181 -5.02 -21.59 -6.03
N LYS A 182 -6.07 -22.19 -5.46
CA LYS A 182 -5.97 -23.36 -4.59
C LYS A 182 -5.78 -24.63 -5.41
#